data_AF-A0AAD9K760-F1
#
_entry.id   AF-A0AAD9K760-F1
#
_cell.length_a   1.000
_cell.length_b   1.000
_cell.length_c   1.000
_cell.angle_alpha   90.00
_cell.angle_beta   90.00
_cell.angle_gamma   90.00
#
_symmetry.space_group_name_H-M   'P 1'
#
loop_
_entity.id
_entity.type
_entity.pdbx_description
1 polymer ?
#
loop_
_entity_poly.entity_id
_entity_poly.type
_entity_poly.pdbx_seq_one_letter_code
_entity_poly.pdbx_strand_id
1 'polypeptide(L)' 'MMENDAQVYVNNIQIENVESYIYLGQRYRITDKNQDKEIQRRITAGWTAFAKQRDIFKGNIGTCLTI' A
#
# COMPACT_ATOMS: atom_id res chain seq x y z
N MET A 1 -22.09 -20.27 -6.13
CA MET A 1 -21.96 -20.37 -4.66
C MET A 1 -21.80 -18.95 -4.17
N MET A 2 -22.73 -18.46 -3.35
CA MET A 2 -22.67 -17.10 -2.80
C MET A 2 -21.80 -17.17 -1.54
N GLU A 3 -20.62 -16.56 -1.61
CA GLU A 3 -19.70 -16.42 -0.48
C GLU A 3 -20.29 -15.36 0.46
N ASN A 4 -20.19 -15.59 1.78
CA ASN A 4 -20.74 -14.68 2.79
C ASN A 4 -19.99 -13.34 2.72
N ASP A 5 -20.58 -12.34 2.05
CA ASP A 5 -20.17 -10.93 2.07
C ASP A 5 -20.47 -10.33 3.44
N ALA A 6 -19.73 -10.77 4.48
CA ALA A 6 -19.76 -10.11 5.76
C ALA A 6 -19.28 -8.67 5.57
N GLN A 7 -20.15 -7.70 5.85
CA GLN A 7 -19.82 -6.29 5.74
C GLN A 7 -18.69 -5.96 6.72
N VAL A 8 -17.55 -5.53 6.18
CA VAL A 8 -16.39 -5.14 6.97
C VAL A 8 -16.44 -3.64 7.20
N TYR A 9 -16.21 -3.21 8.45
CA TYR A 9 -16.20 -1.80 8.83
C TYR A 9 -14.87 -1.41 9.47
N VAL A 10 -14.34 -0.27 9.09
CA VAL A 10 -13.17 0.39 9.72
C VAL A 10 -13.58 1.81 10.08
N ASN A 11 -13.51 2.17 11.36
CA ASN A 11 -13.91 3.51 11.84
C ASN A 11 -15.31 3.93 11.36
N ASN A 12 -16.28 3.02 11.44
CA ASN A 12 -17.66 3.20 10.96
C ASN A 12 -17.81 3.40 9.44
N ILE A 13 -16.73 3.24 8.67
CA ILE A 13 -16.76 3.25 7.21
C ILE A 13 -16.82 1.80 6.73
N GLN A 14 -17.86 1.47 5.96
CA GLN A 14 -17.94 0.18 5.30
C GLN A 14 -16.86 0.10 4.22
N ILE A 15 -16.06 -0.96 4.25
CA ILE A 15 -15.02 -1.20 3.26
C ILE A 15 -15.40 -2.39 2.37
N GLU A 16 -14.98 -2.30 1.11
CA GLU A 16 -15.18 -3.36 0.12
C GLU A 16 -14.20 -4.52 0.39
N ASN A 17 -14.71 -5.74 0.26
CA ASN A 17 -13.85 -6.93 0.21
C ASN A 17 -13.29 -7.08 -1.22
N VAL A 18 -11.97 -6.95 -1.36
CA VAL A 18 -11.31 -6.91 -2.68
C VAL A 18 -10.38 -8.11 -2.84
N GLU A 19 -10.72 -9.04 -3.74
CA GLU A 19 -9.88 -10.20 -4.06
C GLU A 19 -8.61 -9.82 -4.85
N SER A 20 -8.67 -8.77 -5.65
CA SER A 20 -7.53 -8.33 -6.47
C SER A 20 -7.52 -6.83 -6.71
N TYR A 21 -6.34 -6.23 -6.77
CA TYR A 21 -6.18 -4.78 -6.96
C TYR A 21 -4.91 -4.47 -7.76
N ILE A 22 -4.84 -3.26 -8.32
CA ILE A 22 -3.68 -2.77 -9.06
C ILE A 22 -2.84 -1.88 -8.14
N TYR A 23 -1.57 -2.21 -7.97
CA TYR A 23 -0.60 -1.41 -7.23
C TYR A 23 0.62 -1.16 -8.11
N LEU A 24 0.93 0.12 -8.35
CA LEU A 24 2.03 0.55 -9.23
C LEU A 24 2.03 -0.13 -10.61
N GLY A 25 0.84 -0.27 -11.21
CA GLY A 25 0.66 -0.90 -12.54
C GLY A 25 0.70 -2.42 -12.55
N GLN A 26 0.93 -3.08 -11.41
CA GLN A 26 0.92 -4.53 -11.28
C GLN A 26 -0.37 -5.00 -10.60
N ARG A 27 -0.99 -6.06 -11.14
CA ARG A 27 -2.17 -6.68 -10.52
C ARG A 27 -1.73 -7.67 -9.45
N TYR A 28 -2.28 -7.53 -8.25
CA TYR A 28 -2.07 -8.41 -7.12
C TYR A 28 -3.37 -9.11 -6.76
N ARG A 29 -3.29 -10.41 -6.46
CA ARG A 29 -4.41 -11.20 -5.95
C ARG A 29 -4.13 -11.58 -4.51
N ILE A 30 -5.09 -11.29 -3.64
CA ILE A 30 -5.07 -11.68 -2.25
C ILE A 30 -5.42 -13.17 -2.20
N THR A 31 -4.49 -13.98 -1.71
CA THR A 31 -4.75 -15.39 -1.41
C THR A 31 -4.43 -15.65 0.06
N ASP A 32 -5.12 -16.60 0.69
CA ASP A 32 -5.16 -16.87 2.15
C ASP A 32 -3.82 -16.94 2.90
N LYS A 33 -2.68 -16.90 2.21
CA LYS A 33 -1.34 -17.05 2.80
C LYS A 33 -0.30 -16.06 2.30
N ASN A 34 -0.67 -15.05 1.51
CA ASN A 34 0.30 -14.13 0.90
C ASN A 34 0.24 -12.67 1.40
N GLN A 35 -0.80 -12.27 2.14
CA GLN A 35 -0.98 -10.86 2.53
C GLN A 35 0.19 -10.33 3.36
N ASP A 36 0.57 -11.01 4.43
CA ASP A 36 1.68 -10.55 5.29
C ASP A 36 2.98 -10.43 4.51
N LYS A 37 3.27 -11.41 3.64
CA LYS A 37 4.47 -11.38 2.80
C LYS A 37 4.45 -10.23 1.81
N GLU A 38 3.29 -9.94 1.22
CA GLU A 38 3.12 -8.83 0.29
C GLU A 38 3.22 -7.47 1.00
N ILE A 39 2.66 -7.34 2.20
CA ILE A 39 2.81 -6.14 3.05
C ILE A 39 4.30 -5.92 3.38
N GLN A 40 5.01 -6.94 3.84
CA GLN A 40 6.44 -6.83 4.16
C GLN A 40 7.27 -6.48 2.93
N ARG A 41 6.96 -7.06 1.77
CA ARG A 41 7.61 -6.73 0.49
C ARG A 41 7.43 -5.25 0.13
N ARG A 42 6.23 -4.69 0.33
CA ARG A 42 5.95 -3.27 0.06
C ARG A 42 6.67 -2.33 0.99
N ILE A 43 6.66 -2.64 2.29
CA ILE A 43 7.42 -1.86 3.28
C ILE A 43 8.89 -1.83 2.87
N THR A 44 9.46 -2.99 2.54
CA THR A 44 10.86 -3.12 2.11
C THR A 44 11.13 -2.34 0.82
N ALA A 45 10.27 -2.48 -0.19
CA ALA A 45 10.40 -1.76 -1.45
C ALA A 45 10.29 -0.23 -1.26
N GLY A 46 9.37 0.22 -0.41
CA GLY A 46 9.21 1.63 -0.05
C GLY A 46 10.47 2.19 0.61
N TRP A 47 11.01 1.49 1.61
CA TRP A 47 12.28 1.87 2.24
C TRP A 47 13.46 1.86 1.27
N THR A 48 13.51 0.88 0.37
CA THR A 48 14.57 0.78 -0.65
C THR A 48 14.50 1.96 -1.62
N ALA A 49 13.31 2.31 -2.11
CA ALA A 49 13.11 3.48 -2.94
C ALA A 49 13.43 4.77 -2.18
N PHE A 50 12.99 4.92 -0.93
CA PHE A 50 13.38 6.10 -0.14
C PHE A 50 14.90 6.21 0.02
N ALA A 51 15.58 5.11 0.37
CA ALA A 51 17.03 5.09 0.58
C ALA A 51 17.80 5.46 -0.69
N LYS A 52 17.38 4.98 -1.86
CA LYS A 52 17.99 5.29 -3.15
C LYS A 52 17.85 6.77 -3.54
N GLN A 53 16.75 7.41 -3.13
CA GLN A 53 16.47 8.82 -3.42
C GLN A 53 16.75 9.74 -2.21
N ARG A 54 17.38 9.21 -1.17
CA ARG A 54 17.54 9.88 0.13
C ARG A 54 18.23 11.23 0.00
N ASP A 55 19.24 11.34 -0.85
CA ASP A 55 20.02 12.56 -0.97
C ASP A 55 19.26 13.66 -1.72
N ILE A 56 18.27 13.30 -2.55
CA ILE A 56 17.29 14.24 -3.10
C ILE A 56 16.36 14.70 -1.98
N PHE A 57 15.76 13.75 -1.25
CA PHE A 57 14.79 14.07 -0.19
C PHE A 57 15.38 14.78 1.04
N LYS A 58 16.66 14.56 1.34
CA LYS A 58 17.42 15.24 2.41
C LYS A 58 18.22 16.44 1.89
N GLY A 59 18.30 16.60 0.57
CA GLY A 59 18.89 17.77 -0.03
C GLY A 59 18.06 19.01 0.27
N ASN A 60 18.59 20.18 -0.07
CA ASN A 60 17.82 21.41 -0.05
C ASN A 60 16.82 21.37 -1.22
N ILE A 61 15.77 20.56 -1.07
CA ILE A 61 14.56 20.71 -1.87
C ILE A 61 14.08 22.10 -1.51
N GLY A 62 14.09 23.02 -2.46
CA GLY A 62 13.42 24.30 -2.34
C GLY A 62 11.92 24.02 -2.17
N THR A 63 11.51 23.61 -0.97
CA THR A 63 10.12 23.50 -0.59
C THR A 63 9.61 24.93 -0.61
N CYS A 64 8.96 25.31 -1.70
CA CYS A 64 8.25 26.59 -1.81
C CYS A 64 7.06 26.70 -0.84
N LEU A 65 6.97 25.82 0.16
CA LEU A 65 6.04 25.90 1.26
C LEU A 65 6.66 26.78 2.34
N THR A 66 6.35 28.07 2.27
CA THR A 66 6.37 28.95 3.44
C THR A 66 5.29 28.44 4.39
N ILE A 67 5.71 27.92 5.56
CA ILE A 67 4.81 27.70 6.70
C ILE A 67 4.70 29.03 7.45
#